data_AF-A0A660MCD5-F1
#
_entry.id   AF-A0A660MCD5-F1
#
_cell.length_a   1.000
_cell.length_b   1.000
_cell.length_c   1.000
_cell.angle_alpha   90.00
_cell.angle_beta   90.00
_cell.angle_gamma   90.00
#
_symmetry.space_group_name_H-M   'P 1'
#
loop_
_entity.id
_entity.type
_entity.pdbx_description
1 polymer ?
#
loop_
_entity_poly.entity_id
_entity_poly.type
_entity_poly.pdbx_seq_one_letter_code
_entity_poly.pdbx_strand_id
1 'polypeptide(L)'
;QDPGLILHPPLLYTGYVGFAVAFAFVVAGLWQGRLDTLWLRRARPWTLAAWLALTLGIALGSYWAYYELGWGGWWFWDPVENASLMPWLIGTALLHSLIVSEKRGAFLTWTALLAILAFSLSLIGTFLVRSGVLTSVHAFAADPTRGIYILALLVAITLPAFILLIQRAPALASRAPYALLSRETGILANNWLMTGACLIVFTGTLYPLAADSLNLGKISVGAPYYNRLIVPLALASLILLGIGPLLRWKNDRARRLAPRLAAVLALALAATLLTLTLADTWQIRTALAVFAAMTAAAAIIVDTTDRLRHRLPITRAYSGMTLAHLGYLITALGITATGLYSNEQDHSL
;
A
#
# COMPACT_ATOMS: atom_id res chain seq x y z
N GLN A 1 -29.22 10.36 7.61
CA GLN A 1 -27.80 10.00 7.79
C GLN A 1 -27.38 9.31 6.52
N ASP A 2 -26.33 9.82 5.86
CA ASP A 2 -25.87 9.31 4.57
C ASP A 2 -25.33 7.87 4.70
N PRO A 3 -25.67 6.93 3.79
CA PRO A 3 -25.20 5.54 3.87
C PRO A 3 -23.67 5.39 3.81
N GLY A 4 -22.98 6.20 3.02
CA GLY A 4 -21.52 6.22 2.94
C GLY A 4 -20.89 6.61 4.27
N LEU A 5 -21.41 7.65 4.92
CA LEU A 5 -21.00 8.08 6.27
C LEU A 5 -21.18 6.98 7.33
N ILE A 6 -22.25 6.17 7.24
CA ILE A 6 -22.53 5.11 8.21
C ILE A 6 -21.64 3.88 7.98
N LEU A 7 -21.39 3.51 6.72
CA LEU A 7 -20.77 2.23 6.38
C LEU A 7 -19.24 2.26 6.36
N HIS A 8 -18.62 3.39 5.99
CA HIS A 8 -17.17 3.45 5.86
C HIS A 8 -16.42 3.33 7.21
N PRO A 9 -16.86 3.94 8.33
CA PRO A 9 -16.10 3.85 9.58
C PRO A 9 -16.03 2.42 10.13
N PRO A 10 -17.13 1.64 10.21
CA PRO A 10 -17.05 0.23 10.63
C PRO A 10 -16.08 -0.61 9.80
N LEU A 11 -16.00 -0.36 8.48
CA LEU A 11 -15.06 -1.05 7.60
C LEU A 11 -13.61 -0.66 7.87
N LEU A 12 -13.33 0.64 8.06
CA LEU A 12 -12.01 1.12 8.46
C LEU A 12 -11.56 0.49 9.79
N TYR A 13 -12.43 0.50 10.81
CA TYR A 13 -12.13 -0.11 12.11
C TYR A 13 -11.96 -1.63 12.01
N THR A 14 -12.76 -2.31 11.18
CA THR A 14 -12.60 -3.75 10.93
C THR A 14 -11.24 -4.04 10.29
N GLY A 15 -10.77 -3.19 9.38
CA GLY A 15 -9.43 -3.27 8.81
C GLY A 15 -8.33 -3.08 9.87
N TYR A 16 -8.45 -2.04 10.69
CA TYR A 16 -7.50 -1.73 11.77
C TYR A 16 -7.39 -2.85 12.80
N VAL A 17 -8.52 -3.32 13.32
CA VAL A 17 -8.58 -4.40 14.29
C VAL A 17 -8.16 -5.73 13.65
N GLY A 18 -8.48 -5.94 12.37
CA GLY A 18 -8.09 -7.14 11.63
C GLY A 18 -6.57 -7.36 11.57
N PHE A 19 -5.77 -6.28 11.48
CA PHE A 19 -4.32 -6.39 11.55
C PHE A 19 -3.78 -6.86 12.92
N ALA A 20 -4.56 -6.75 13.99
CA ALA A 20 -4.20 -7.29 15.31
C ALA A 20 -3.98 -8.80 15.27
N VAL A 21 -4.70 -9.52 14.42
CA VAL A 21 -4.57 -10.99 14.28
C VAL A 21 -3.21 -11.34 13.66
N ALA A 22 -2.80 -10.62 12.61
CA ALA A 22 -1.49 -10.80 12.00
C ALA A 22 -0.35 -10.45 12.98
N PHE A 23 -0.52 -9.36 13.72
CA PHE A 23 0.37 -8.96 14.80
C PHE A 23 0.50 -10.05 15.87
N ALA A 24 -0.61 -10.58 16.39
CA ALA A 24 -0.62 -11.60 17.43
C ALA A 24 0.10 -12.87 17.00
N PHE A 25 -0.12 -13.34 15.76
CA PHE A 25 0.60 -14.49 15.22
C PHE A 25 2.11 -14.27 15.15
N VAL A 26 2.54 -13.07 14.73
CA VAL A 26 3.96 -12.73 14.66
C VAL A 26 4.57 -12.67 16.06
N VAL A 27 3.96 -11.94 17.00
CA VAL A 27 4.46 -11.83 18.37
C VAL A 27 4.53 -13.18 19.07
N ALA A 28 3.52 -14.04 18.89
CA ALA A 28 3.54 -15.41 19.42
C ALA A 28 4.71 -16.25 18.84
N GLY A 29 4.97 -16.13 17.54
CA GLY A 29 6.11 -16.80 16.90
C GLY A 29 7.45 -16.27 17.40
N LEU A 30 7.59 -14.95 17.55
CA LEU A 30 8.77 -14.32 18.11
C LEU A 30 9.01 -14.76 19.56
N TRP A 31 7.95 -14.89 20.37
CA TRP A 31 8.04 -15.35 21.75
C TRP A 31 8.59 -16.78 21.83
N GLN A 32 8.10 -17.66 20.95
CA GLN A 32 8.60 -19.04 20.80
C GLN A 32 10.00 -19.13 20.19
N GLY A 33 10.58 -18.01 19.72
CA GLY A 33 11.89 -17.96 19.08
C GLY A 33 11.93 -18.53 17.66
N ARG A 34 10.77 -18.85 17.07
CA ARG A 34 10.65 -19.40 15.71
C ARG A 34 9.41 -18.85 15.01
N LEU A 35 9.60 -18.27 13.83
CA LEU A 35 8.50 -17.93 12.92
C LEU A 35 8.34 -19.04 11.88
N ASP A 36 7.61 -20.09 12.26
CA ASP A 36 7.36 -21.19 11.35
C ASP A 36 6.45 -20.77 10.18
N THR A 37 6.67 -21.38 9.03
CA THR A 37 5.86 -21.17 7.82
C THR A 37 4.38 -21.45 8.04
N LEU A 38 4.03 -22.32 9.00
CA LEU A 38 2.65 -22.60 9.40
C LEU A 38 1.96 -21.36 10.01
N TRP A 39 2.65 -20.63 10.89
CA TRP A 39 2.12 -19.40 11.50
C TRP A 39 1.86 -18.35 10.43
N LEU A 40 2.81 -18.18 9.49
CA LEU A 40 2.70 -17.22 8.40
C LEU A 40 1.57 -17.59 7.42
N ARG A 41 1.41 -18.87 7.11
CA ARG A 41 0.28 -19.36 6.30
C ARG A 41 -1.06 -19.06 6.95
N ARG A 42 -1.15 -19.20 8.28
CA ARG A 42 -2.37 -18.86 9.04
C ARG A 42 -2.61 -17.36 9.13
N ALA A 43 -1.57 -16.54 9.24
CA ALA A 43 -1.72 -15.08 9.28
C ALA A 43 -2.25 -14.49 7.97
N ARG A 44 -1.85 -15.04 6.81
CA ARG A 44 -2.19 -14.50 5.48
C ARG A 44 -3.68 -14.28 5.19
N PRO A 45 -4.60 -15.23 5.42
CA PRO A 45 -6.03 -14.98 5.18
C PRO A 45 -6.60 -13.86 6.08
N TRP A 46 -6.12 -13.75 7.33
CA TRP A 46 -6.53 -12.67 8.23
C TRP A 46 -5.99 -11.31 7.79
N THR A 47 -4.73 -11.26 7.37
CA THR A 47 -4.16 -10.05 6.76
C THR A 47 -4.94 -9.64 5.51
N LEU A 48 -5.34 -10.60 4.68
CA LEU A 48 -6.13 -10.33 3.48
C LEU A 48 -7.52 -9.79 3.82
N ALA A 49 -8.21 -10.38 4.80
CA ALA A 49 -9.51 -9.90 5.26
C ALA A 49 -9.44 -8.48 5.83
N ALA A 50 -8.42 -8.20 6.67
CA ALA A 50 -8.15 -6.87 7.21
C ALA A 50 -7.87 -5.85 6.10
N TRP A 51 -7.00 -6.20 5.15
CA TRP A 51 -6.66 -5.36 4.01
C TRP A 51 -7.87 -5.09 3.09
N LEU A 52 -8.72 -6.10 2.86
CA LEU A 52 -9.95 -5.93 2.09
C LEU A 52 -10.94 -4.99 2.78
N ALA A 53 -11.20 -5.19 4.07
CA ALA A 53 -12.07 -4.31 4.85
C ALA A 53 -11.56 -2.86 4.84
N LEU A 54 -10.25 -2.68 5.01
CA LEU A 54 -9.62 -1.36 4.94
C LEU A 54 -9.74 -0.74 3.54
N THR A 55 -9.53 -1.52 2.48
CA THR A 55 -9.66 -1.07 1.09
C THR A 55 -11.09 -0.60 0.80
N LEU A 56 -12.09 -1.36 1.24
CA LEU A 56 -13.51 -1.01 1.09
C LEU A 56 -13.88 0.22 1.92
N GLY A 57 -13.38 0.32 3.15
CA GLY A 57 -13.57 1.48 4.01
C GLY A 57 -12.98 2.75 3.40
N ILE A 58 -11.77 2.68 2.84
CA ILE A 58 -11.13 3.80 2.13
C ILE A 58 -11.95 4.15 0.88
N ALA A 59 -12.30 3.18 0.04
CA ALA A 59 -13.05 3.45 -1.19
C ALA A 59 -14.42 4.10 -0.93
N LEU A 60 -15.18 3.61 0.06
CA LEU A 60 -16.46 4.19 0.45
C LEU A 60 -16.29 5.57 1.09
N GLY A 61 -15.26 5.75 1.92
CA GLY A 61 -14.92 7.05 2.51
C GLY A 61 -14.57 8.09 1.47
N SER A 62 -13.71 7.75 0.50
CA SER A 62 -13.35 8.63 -0.63
C SER A 62 -14.56 8.94 -1.51
N TYR A 63 -15.42 7.96 -1.80
CA TYR A 63 -16.65 8.19 -2.55
C TYR A 63 -17.56 9.19 -1.82
N TRP A 64 -17.83 8.95 -0.54
CA TRP A 64 -18.63 9.84 0.31
C TRP A 64 -18.08 11.26 0.36
N ALA A 65 -16.78 11.39 0.66
CA ALA A 65 -16.14 12.67 0.81
C ALA A 65 -16.08 13.44 -0.53
N TYR A 66 -15.94 12.75 -1.66
CA TYR A 66 -15.96 13.38 -2.97
C TYR A 66 -17.29 14.07 -3.27
N TYR A 67 -18.44 13.42 -3.05
CA TYR A 67 -19.73 14.03 -3.37
C TYR A 67 -20.27 14.95 -2.29
N GLU A 68 -19.99 14.68 -1.01
CA GLU A 68 -20.57 15.44 0.11
C GLU A 68 -19.71 16.64 0.49
N LEU A 69 -18.38 16.48 0.48
CA LEU A 69 -17.43 17.54 0.84
C LEU A 69 -16.83 18.24 -0.39
N GLY A 70 -17.21 17.80 -1.60
CA GLY A 70 -16.81 18.43 -2.85
C GLY A 70 -15.30 18.39 -3.10
N TRP A 71 -14.66 17.23 -2.91
CA TRP A 71 -13.22 17.10 -3.18
C TRP A 71 -12.90 17.58 -4.60
N GLY A 72 -12.06 18.61 -4.72
CA GLY A 72 -11.58 19.14 -5.99
C GLY A 72 -10.58 18.22 -6.72
N GLY A 73 -10.40 16.99 -6.26
CA GLY A 73 -9.40 16.05 -6.79
C GLY A 73 -9.58 14.62 -6.28
N TRP A 74 -8.58 13.78 -6.54
CA TRP A 74 -8.64 12.33 -6.28
C TRP A 74 -8.37 11.94 -4.81
N TRP A 75 -7.66 12.79 -4.05
CA TRP A 75 -7.34 12.60 -2.64
C TRP A 75 -6.97 13.95 -2.02
N PHE A 76 -7.58 14.30 -0.89
CA PHE A 76 -7.41 15.63 -0.29
C PHE A 76 -6.14 15.72 0.58
N TRP A 77 -5.55 14.58 0.93
CA TRP A 77 -4.37 14.47 1.81
C TRP A 77 -4.64 14.97 3.23
N ASP A 78 -5.89 14.92 3.67
CA ASP A 78 -6.27 15.22 5.04
C ASP A 78 -5.57 14.23 6.01
N PRO A 79 -5.15 14.67 7.21
CA PRO A 79 -4.54 13.78 8.19
C PRO A 79 -5.34 12.52 8.54
N VAL A 80 -6.68 12.57 8.53
CA VAL A 80 -7.56 11.41 8.81
C VAL A 80 -7.55 10.42 7.63
N GLU A 81 -7.53 10.92 6.40
CA GLU A 81 -7.35 10.10 5.20
C GLU A 81 -5.97 9.40 5.24
N ASN A 82 -4.92 10.18 5.50
CA ASN A 82 -3.55 9.69 5.59
C ASN A 82 -3.38 8.63 6.68
N ALA A 83 -4.07 8.80 7.81
CA ALA A 83 -4.11 7.82 8.90
C ALA A 83 -4.58 6.43 8.45
N SER A 84 -5.51 6.37 7.49
CA SER A 84 -5.98 5.10 6.90
C SER A 84 -5.07 4.56 5.80
N LEU A 85 -4.42 5.45 5.04
CA LEU A 85 -3.53 5.08 3.94
C LEU A 85 -2.24 4.38 4.44
N MET A 86 -1.68 4.83 5.56
CA MET A 86 -0.45 4.26 6.14
C MET A 86 -0.53 2.75 6.42
N PRO A 87 -1.48 2.24 7.23
CA PRO A 87 -1.63 0.81 7.46
C PRO A 87 -2.05 0.06 6.18
N TRP A 88 -2.73 0.71 5.23
CA TRP A 88 -3.06 0.09 3.94
C TRP A 88 -1.81 -0.18 3.09
N LEU A 89 -0.87 0.77 3.02
CA LEU A 89 0.41 0.61 2.31
C LEU A 89 1.27 -0.49 2.94
N ILE A 90 1.43 -0.47 4.27
CA ILE A 90 2.18 -1.50 4.99
C ILE A 90 1.49 -2.86 4.93
N GLY A 91 0.16 -2.89 5.01
CA GLY A 91 -0.64 -4.11 4.84
C GLY A 91 -0.46 -4.73 3.45
N THR A 92 -0.38 -3.90 2.41
CA THR A 92 -0.09 -4.35 1.03
C THR A 92 1.31 -4.96 0.93
N ALA A 93 2.32 -4.30 1.50
CA ALA A 93 3.68 -4.84 1.57
C ALA A 93 3.74 -6.14 2.38
N LEU A 94 2.99 -6.22 3.48
CA LEU A 94 2.88 -7.41 4.33
C LEU A 94 2.30 -8.61 3.58
N LEU A 95 1.23 -8.41 2.81
CA LEU A 95 0.64 -9.47 1.98
C LEU A 95 1.65 -10.05 0.98
N HIS A 96 2.43 -9.19 0.34
CA HIS A 96 3.50 -9.61 -0.57
C HIS A 96 4.62 -10.33 0.16
N SER A 97 5.04 -9.81 1.32
CA SER A 97 6.09 -10.42 2.15
C SER A 97 5.67 -11.80 2.66
N LEU A 98 4.43 -11.96 3.12
CA LEU A 98 3.87 -13.23 3.59
C LEU A 98 3.92 -14.31 2.51
N ILE A 99 3.67 -13.96 1.23
CA ILE A 99 3.76 -14.92 0.13
C ILE A 99 5.20 -15.44 -0.05
N VAL A 100 6.19 -14.55 0.06
CA VAL A 100 7.61 -14.94 -0.06
C VAL A 100 8.02 -15.79 1.14
N SER A 101 7.67 -15.36 2.35
CA SER A 101 8.00 -16.07 3.57
C SER A 101 7.37 -17.46 3.64
N GLU A 102 6.11 -17.60 3.24
CA GLU A 102 5.43 -18.89 3.18
C GLU A 102 6.06 -19.83 2.14
N LYS A 103 6.34 -19.33 0.93
CA LYS A 103 6.81 -20.17 -0.19
C LYS A 103 8.30 -20.49 -0.14
N ARG A 104 9.10 -19.58 0.43
CA ARG A 104 10.56 -19.59 0.31
C ARG A 104 11.27 -19.64 1.66
N GLY A 105 10.60 -19.31 2.77
CA GLY A 105 11.26 -19.13 4.06
C GLY A 105 12.22 -17.93 4.09
N ALA A 106 12.11 -17.01 3.14
CA ALA A 106 12.85 -15.75 3.09
C ALA A 106 12.04 -14.61 3.72
N PHE A 107 12.66 -13.48 4.04
CA PHE A 107 11.97 -12.28 4.57
C PHE A 107 11.24 -12.46 5.91
N LEU A 108 11.62 -13.43 6.75
CA LEU A 108 10.96 -13.65 8.05
C LEU A 108 10.99 -12.39 8.94
N THR A 109 12.18 -11.80 9.13
CA THR A 109 12.34 -10.56 9.91
C THR A 109 11.57 -9.39 9.30
N TRP A 110 11.61 -9.25 7.97
CA TRP A 110 10.90 -8.19 7.25
C TRP A 110 9.37 -8.33 7.36
N THR A 111 8.88 -9.57 7.27
CA THR A 111 7.44 -9.88 7.44
C THR A 111 6.98 -9.58 8.86
N ALA A 112 7.80 -9.94 9.85
CA ALA A 112 7.50 -9.63 11.25
C ALA A 112 7.47 -8.12 11.50
N LEU A 113 8.44 -7.38 10.96
CA LEU A 113 8.47 -5.93 11.00
C LEU A 113 7.20 -5.31 10.40
N LEU A 114 6.81 -5.73 9.19
CA LEU A 114 5.62 -5.21 8.51
C LEU A 114 4.33 -5.54 9.26
N ALA A 115 4.23 -6.71 9.91
CA ALA A 115 3.06 -7.04 10.74
C ALA A 115 2.95 -6.16 11.99
N ILE A 116 4.09 -5.89 12.65
CA ILE A 116 4.15 -4.98 13.79
C ILE A 116 3.80 -3.56 13.36
N LEU A 117 4.36 -3.08 12.25
CA LEU A 117 4.08 -1.76 11.70
C LEU A 117 2.61 -1.62 11.27
N ALA A 118 2.03 -2.60 10.58
CA ALA A 118 0.64 -2.51 10.12
C ALA A 118 -0.32 -2.26 11.29
N PHE A 119 -0.20 -3.04 12.36
CA PHE A 119 -1.05 -2.88 13.54
C PHE A 119 -0.72 -1.62 14.34
N SER A 120 0.57 -1.28 14.50
CA SER A 120 0.99 -0.06 15.20
C SER A 120 0.48 1.19 14.47
N LEU A 121 0.52 1.22 13.14
CA LEU A 121 -0.01 2.31 12.34
C LEU A 121 -1.54 2.39 12.40
N SER A 122 -2.24 1.26 12.55
CA SER A 122 -3.69 1.28 12.83
C SER A 122 -4.01 1.90 14.19
N LEU A 123 -3.20 1.63 15.23
CA LEU A 123 -3.32 2.27 16.54
C LEU A 123 -2.97 3.76 16.49
N ILE A 124 -1.89 4.12 15.79
CA ILE A 124 -1.52 5.52 15.54
C ILE A 124 -2.65 6.24 14.79
N GLY A 125 -3.21 5.65 13.73
CA GLY A 125 -4.33 6.23 13.01
C GLY A 125 -5.54 6.44 13.91
N THR A 126 -5.86 5.48 14.78
CA THR A 126 -6.94 5.62 15.76
C THR A 126 -6.66 6.75 16.75
N PHE A 127 -5.43 6.85 17.25
CA PHE A 127 -4.99 7.94 18.13
C PHE A 127 -5.13 9.30 17.45
N LEU A 128 -4.62 9.44 16.23
CA LEU A 128 -4.64 10.67 15.44
C LEU A 128 -6.07 11.20 15.25
N VAL A 129 -7.01 10.32 14.91
CA VAL A 129 -8.41 10.70 14.62
C VAL A 129 -9.21 10.98 15.91
N ARG A 130 -8.87 10.36 17.05
CA ARG A 130 -9.71 10.41 18.26
C ARG A 130 -9.16 11.27 19.40
N SER A 131 -7.87 11.60 19.39
CA SER A 131 -7.22 12.35 20.47
C SER A 131 -7.55 13.84 20.46
N GLY A 132 -8.05 14.39 19.35
CA GLY A 132 -8.21 15.83 19.16
C GLY A 132 -6.90 16.58 18.91
N VAL A 133 -5.80 15.85 18.72
CA VAL A 133 -4.46 16.40 18.48
C VAL A 133 -4.32 16.95 17.05
N LEU A 134 -5.16 16.49 16.12
CA LEU A 134 -5.21 16.96 14.75
C LEU A 134 -6.37 17.94 14.53
N THR A 135 -6.12 18.99 13.76
CA THR A 135 -7.16 19.78 13.11
C THR A 135 -7.53 19.12 11.79
N SER A 136 -8.72 18.53 11.70
CA SER A 136 -9.23 17.89 10.47
C SER A 136 -10.75 18.03 10.40
N VAL A 137 -11.27 18.17 9.18
CA VAL A 137 -12.72 18.20 8.89
C VAL A 137 -13.39 16.84 9.11
N HIS A 138 -12.60 15.76 9.10
CA HIS A 138 -13.05 14.38 9.31
C HIS A 138 -12.91 13.93 10.77
N ALA A 139 -12.42 14.79 11.67
CA ALA A 139 -12.28 14.46 13.08
C ALA A 139 -13.65 14.54 13.79
N PHE A 140 -14.20 13.38 14.16
CA PHE A 140 -15.46 13.27 14.90
C PHE A 140 -15.24 12.69 16.30
N ALA A 141 -15.99 13.20 17.29
CA ALA A 141 -15.98 12.74 18.69
C ALA A 141 -14.56 12.65 19.30
N ALA A 142 -13.80 13.73 19.18
CA ALA A 142 -12.48 13.88 19.78
C ALA A 142 -12.59 13.99 21.31
N ASP A 143 -11.77 13.23 22.03
CA ASP A 143 -11.71 13.24 23.48
C ASP A 143 -10.25 13.00 23.91
N PRO A 144 -9.56 14.02 24.46
CA PRO A 144 -8.16 13.92 24.86
C PRO A 144 -7.91 12.78 25.85
N THR A 145 -8.87 12.48 26.73
CA THR A 145 -8.73 11.41 27.72
C THR A 145 -8.64 10.04 27.03
N ARG A 146 -9.49 9.79 26.01
CA ARG A 146 -9.42 8.59 25.17
C ARG A 146 -8.12 8.54 24.38
N GLY A 147 -7.66 9.69 23.89
CA GLY A 147 -6.36 9.83 23.24
C GLY A 147 -5.21 9.29 24.10
N ILE A 148 -5.17 9.64 25.39
CA ILE A 148 -4.15 9.15 26.33
C ILE A 148 -4.21 7.63 26.49
N TYR A 149 -5.40 7.04 26.63
CA TYR A 149 -5.55 5.58 26.73
C TYR A 149 -5.06 4.86 25.47
N ILE A 150 -5.38 5.39 24.29
CA ILE A 150 -4.92 4.80 23.01
C ILE A 150 -3.40 4.95 22.87
N LEU A 151 -2.83 6.09 23.27
CA LEU A 151 -1.38 6.31 23.26
C LEU A 151 -0.66 5.34 24.23
N ALA A 152 -1.20 5.17 25.44
CA ALA A 152 -0.68 4.22 26.41
C ALA A 152 -0.74 2.78 25.86
N LEU A 153 -1.85 2.39 25.23
CA LEU A 153 -2.02 1.10 24.57
C LEU A 153 -1.01 0.89 23.44
N LEU A 154 -0.82 1.92 22.59
CA LEU A 154 0.15 1.91 21.52
C LEU A 154 1.55 1.63 22.06
N VAL A 155 2.00 2.40 23.06
CA VAL A 155 3.34 2.20 23.67
C VAL A 155 3.45 0.81 24.30
N ALA A 156 2.44 0.39 25.07
CA ALA A 156 2.44 -0.89 25.79
C ALA A 156 2.47 -2.11 24.86
N ILE A 157 1.91 -2.01 23.65
CA ILE A 157 1.88 -3.12 22.69
C ILE A 157 3.06 -3.06 21.72
N THR A 158 3.31 -1.87 21.14
CA THR A 158 4.27 -1.70 20.06
C THR A 158 5.71 -1.80 20.55
N LEU A 159 6.04 -1.18 21.69
CA LEU A 159 7.42 -1.17 22.19
C LEU A 159 7.93 -2.57 22.54
N PRO A 160 7.21 -3.42 23.31
CA PRO A 160 7.66 -4.79 23.57
C PRO A 160 7.76 -5.63 22.31
N ALA A 161 6.85 -5.46 21.34
CA ALA A 161 6.89 -6.19 20.08
C ALA A 161 8.16 -5.87 19.26
N PHE A 162 8.56 -4.60 19.19
CA PHE A 162 9.81 -4.19 18.53
C PHE A 162 11.04 -4.71 19.28
N ILE A 163 11.08 -4.60 20.61
CA ILE A 163 12.18 -5.15 21.42
C ILE A 163 12.33 -6.64 21.15
N LEU A 164 11.22 -7.38 21.18
CA LEU A 164 11.21 -8.81 20.92
C LEU A 164 11.67 -9.14 19.49
N LEU A 165 11.25 -8.37 18.48
CA LEU A 165 11.72 -8.53 17.12
C LEU A 165 13.24 -8.34 17.03
N ILE A 166 13.79 -7.29 17.64
CA ILE A 166 15.23 -7.01 17.64
C ILE A 166 16.00 -8.17 18.28
N GLN A 167 15.55 -8.65 19.44
CA GLN A 167 16.19 -9.77 20.14
C GLN A 167 16.15 -11.08 19.34
N ARG A 168 15.09 -11.31 18.57
CA ARG A 168 14.89 -12.56 17.80
C ARG A 168 15.38 -12.47 16.37
N ALA A 169 15.65 -11.29 15.83
CA ALA A 169 16.03 -11.07 14.44
C ALA A 169 17.21 -11.96 13.96
N PRO A 170 18.28 -12.20 14.76
CA PRO A 170 19.37 -13.09 14.34
C PRO A 170 18.93 -14.54 14.12
N ALA A 171 18.01 -15.04 14.94
CA ALA A 171 17.45 -16.40 14.81
C ALA A 171 16.52 -16.55 13.59
N LEU A 172 16.01 -15.44 13.07
CA LEU A 172 15.10 -15.37 11.92
C LEU A 172 15.81 -15.14 10.59
N ALA A 173 17.15 -15.05 10.60
CA ALA A 173 17.92 -14.84 9.39
C ALA A 173 17.59 -15.91 8.34
N SER A 174 17.15 -15.46 7.16
CA SER A 174 16.75 -16.34 6.06
C SER A 174 17.93 -17.22 5.64
N ARG A 175 17.70 -18.54 5.58
CA ARG A 175 18.63 -19.50 4.97
C ARG A 175 18.30 -19.79 3.50
N ALA A 176 17.36 -19.07 2.91
CA ALA A 176 16.90 -19.27 1.54
C ALA A 176 17.56 -18.26 0.59
N PRO A 177 18.64 -18.63 -0.12
CA PRO A 177 19.30 -17.73 -1.05
C PRO A 177 18.42 -17.47 -2.29
N TYR A 178 18.52 -16.26 -2.82
CA TYR A 178 17.92 -15.83 -4.08
C TYR A 178 18.86 -14.86 -4.80
N ALA A 179 18.85 -14.88 -6.12
CA ALA A 179 19.68 -14.00 -6.95
C ALA A 179 19.04 -12.62 -7.11
N LEU A 180 19.82 -11.62 -7.53
CA LEU A 180 19.32 -10.27 -7.82
C LEU A 180 18.20 -10.30 -8.88
N LEU A 181 18.39 -11.05 -9.97
CA LEU A 181 17.34 -11.28 -10.95
C LEU A 181 16.42 -12.42 -10.50
N SER A 182 15.49 -12.12 -9.59
CA SER A 182 14.52 -13.08 -9.07
C SER A 182 13.21 -12.39 -8.68
N ARG A 183 12.14 -13.18 -8.58
CA ARG A 183 10.84 -12.69 -8.12
C ARG A 183 10.92 -12.18 -6.68
N GLU A 184 11.73 -12.81 -5.83
CA GLU A 184 11.98 -12.36 -4.47
C GLU A 184 12.49 -10.91 -4.44
N THR A 185 13.50 -10.58 -5.27
CA THR A 185 14.04 -9.22 -5.35
C THR A 185 13.01 -8.21 -5.86
N GLY A 186 12.23 -8.57 -6.90
CA GLY A 186 11.18 -7.69 -7.43
C GLY A 186 10.08 -7.40 -6.40
N ILE A 187 9.68 -8.41 -5.62
CA ILE A 187 8.72 -8.24 -4.51
C ILE A 187 9.33 -7.36 -3.40
N LEU A 188 10.59 -7.59 -3.04
CA LEU A 188 11.27 -6.79 -2.03
C LEU A 188 11.36 -5.32 -2.47
N ALA A 189 11.75 -5.04 -3.72
CA ALA A 189 11.82 -3.69 -4.24
C ALA A 189 10.46 -2.97 -4.16
N ASN A 190 9.36 -3.65 -4.51
CA ASN A 190 8.01 -3.09 -4.32
C ASN A 190 7.67 -2.84 -2.84
N ASN A 191 8.04 -3.76 -1.94
CA ASN A 191 7.84 -3.55 -0.51
C ASN A 191 8.60 -2.31 0.01
N TRP A 192 9.80 -2.06 -0.50
CA TRP A 192 10.58 -0.86 -0.17
C TRP A 192 9.88 0.41 -0.66
N LEU A 193 9.33 0.42 -1.88
CA LEU A 193 8.57 1.55 -2.41
C LEU A 193 7.32 1.83 -1.56
N MET A 194 6.56 0.79 -1.20
CA MET A 194 5.35 0.92 -0.36
C MET A 194 5.69 1.41 1.05
N THR A 195 6.76 0.90 1.65
CA THR A 195 7.22 1.32 2.98
C THR A 195 7.77 2.75 2.94
N GLY A 196 8.48 3.13 1.88
CA GLY A 196 8.94 4.50 1.64
C GLY A 196 7.78 5.48 1.44
N ALA A 197 6.76 5.10 0.67
CA ALA A 197 5.54 5.89 0.53
C ALA A 197 4.84 6.06 1.88
N CYS A 198 4.74 5.00 2.69
CA CYS A 198 4.20 5.10 4.05
C CYS A 198 5.02 6.07 4.92
N LEU A 199 6.35 6.05 4.83
CA LEU A 199 7.21 6.95 5.59
C LEU A 199 7.01 8.42 5.18
N ILE A 200 6.83 8.69 3.88
CA ILE A 200 6.51 10.03 3.38
C ILE A 200 5.16 10.50 3.94
N VAL A 201 4.12 9.66 3.86
CA VAL A 201 2.78 9.98 4.39
C VAL A 201 2.85 10.22 5.90
N PHE A 202 3.54 9.34 6.63
CA PHE A 202 3.74 9.43 8.08
C PHE A 202 4.44 10.74 8.46
N THR A 203 5.54 11.07 7.77
CA THR A 203 6.31 12.29 8.04
C THR A 203 5.48 13.53 7.73
N GLY A 204 4.83 13.60 6.56
CA GLY A 204 3.99 14.74 6.20
C GLY A 204 2.81 14.93 7.16
N THR A 205 2.24 13.84 7.68
CA THR A 205 1.10 13.89 8.60
C THR A 205 1.51 14.33 10.00
N LEU A 206 2.65 13.84 10.51
CA LEU A 206 3.10 14.17 11.87
C LEU A 206 3.94 15.45 11.96
N TYR A 207 4.50 15.93 10.85
CA TYR A 207 5.36 17.11 10.87
C TYR A 207 4.66 18.39 11.36
N PRO A 208 3.44 18.75 10.89
CA PRO A 208 2.66 19.85 11.45
C PRO A 208 2.49 19.77 12.97
N LEU A 209 2.19 18.57 13.47
CA LEU A 209 2.01 18.32 14.90
C LEU A 209 3.32 18.50 15.68
N ALA A 210 4.43 17.97 15.15
CA ALA A 210 5.74 18.13 15.77
C ALA A 210 6.16 19.61 15.82
N ALA A 211 5.99 20.35 14.71
CA ALA A 211 6.32 21.77 14.63
C ALA A 211 5.53 22.60 15.65
N ASP A 212 4.23 22.34 15.78
CA ASP A 212 3.37 22.98 16.76
C ASP A 212 3.81 22.70 18.20
N SER A 213 4.10 21.43 18.52
CA SER A 213 4.55 21.02 19.86
C SER A 213 5.90 21.62 20.27
N LEU A 214 6.75 21.95 19.29
CA LEU A 214 8.06 22.58 19.48
C LEU A 214 8.00 24.11 19.42
N ASN A 215 6.81 24.71 19.31
CA ASN A 215 6.60 26.14 19.13
C ASN A 215 7.32 26.73 17.90
N LEU A 216 7.49 25.94 16.83
CA LEU A 216 8.10 26.36 15.56
C LEU A 216 7.10 27.06 14.61
N GLY A 217 5.87 27.27 15.06
CA GLY A 217 4.77 27.84 14.30
C GLY A 217 3.86 26.80 13.67
N LYS A 218 2.69 27.24 13.18
CA LYS A 218 1.72 26.39 12.48
C LYS A 218 2.17 26.20 11.04
N ILE A 219 2.55 24.97 10.69
CA ILE A 219 2.91 24.57 9.32
C ILE A 219 1.82 23.65 8.79
N SER A 220 1.42 23.83 7.54
CA SER A 220 0.52 22.90 6.84
C SER A 220 1.28 22.16 5.74
N VAL A 221 1.04 20.86 5.61
CA VAL A 221 1.61 20.02 4.57
C VAL A 221 0.47 19.54 3.68
N GLY A 222 0.37 20.11 2.48
CA GLY A 222 -0.71 19.82 1.52
C GLY A 222 -0.29 18.94 0.34
N ALA A 223 -1.21 18.77 -0.61
CA ALA A 223 -1.06 17.93 -1.80
C ALA A 223 0.26 18.10 -2.58
N PRO A 224 0.85 19.31 -2.75
CA PRO A 224 2.11 19.45 -3.48
C PRO A 224 3.28 18.64 -2.90
N TYR A 225 3.37 18.53 -1.56
CA TYR A 225 4.39 17.72 -0.89
C TYR A 225 4.21 16.24 -1.20
N TYR A 226 2.99 15.73 -0.99
CA TYR A 226 2.69 14.31 -1.15
C TYR A 226 2.79 13.89 -2.62
N ASN A 227 2.17 14.64 -3.54
CA ASN A 227 2.18 14.31 -4.97
C ASN A 227 3.60 14.29 -5.52
N ARG A 228 4.44 15.27 -5.15
CA ARG A 228 5.84 15.33 -5.61
C ARG A 228 6.65 14.09 -5.20
N LEU A 229 6.39 13.55 -4.01
CA LEU A 229 7.18 12.46 -3.45
C LEU A 229 6.58 11.06 -3.73
N ILE A 230 5.25 10.93 -3.76
CA ILE A 230 4.56 9.65 -3.91
C ILE A 230 4.42 9.26 -5.38
N VAL A 231 4.20 10.21 -6.30
CA VAL A 231 4.02 9.89 -7.73
C VAL A 231 5.23 9.14 -8.31
N PRO A 232 6.49 9.55 -8.10
CA PRO A 232 7.64 8.78 -8.59
C PRO A 232 7.69 7.35 -8.05
N LEU A 233 7.33 7.15 -6.78
CA LEU A 233 7.29 5.84 -6.13
C LEU A 233 6.17 4.97 -6.73
N ALA A 234 5.00 5.55 -6.99
CA ALA A 234 3.87 4.87 -7.61
C ALA A 234 4.17 4.47 -9.07
N LEU A 235 4.83 5.33 -9.84
CA LEU A 235 5.30 5.00 -11.19
C LEU A 235 6.32 3.86 -11.17
N ALA A 236 7.29 3.93 -10.25
CA ALA A 236 8.27 2.87 -10.05
C ALA A 236 7.60 1.54 -9.67
N SER A 237 6.58 1.55 -8.81
CA SER A 237 5.87 0.32 -8.43
C SER A 237 5.05 -0.27 -9.58
N LEU A 238 4.44 0.56 -10.43
CA LEU A 238 3.76 0.10 -11.65
C LEU A 238 4.75 -0.53 -12.64
N ILE A 239 5.92 0.07 -12.83
CA ILE A 239 6.97 -0.52 -13.68
C ILE A 239 7.46 -1.85 -13.10
N LEU A 240 7.70 -1.94 -11.80
CA LEU A 240 8.06 -3.18 -11.14
C LEU A 240 6.95 -4.23 -11.24
N LEU A 241 5.68 -3.84 -11.21
CA LEU A 241 4.56 -4.72 -11.47
C LEU A 241 4.54 -5.21 -12.93
N GLY A 242 5.05 -4.42 -13.88
CA GLY A 242 5.32 -4.82 -15.26
C GLY A 242 6.42 -5.88 -15.44
N ILE A 243 7.27 -6.09 -14.41
CA ILE A 243 8.43 -6.99 -14.48
C ILE A 243 8.26 -8.19 -13.53
N GLY A 244 7.82 -7.94 -12.31
CA GLY A 244 7.79 -8.87 -11.18
C GLY A 244 7.04 -10.20 -11.45
N PRO A 245 5.80 -10.17 -11.97
CA PRO A 245 5.04 -11.37 -12.31
C PRO A 245 5.75 -12.26 -13.34
N LEU A 246 6.55 -11.66 -14.23
CA LEU A 246 7.29 -12.40 -15.26
C LEU A 246 8.52 -13.12 -14.68
N LEU A 247 9.12 -12.61 -13.59
CA LEU A 247 10.32 -13.20 -12.99
C LEU A 247 10.07 -14.58 -12.37
N ARG A 248 11.08 -15.45 -12.42
CA ARG A 248 11.07 -16.76 -11.72
C ARG A 248 11.56 -16.63 -10.27
N TRP A 249 11.08 -17.55 -9.42
CA TRP A 249 11.57 -17.71 -8.04
C TRP A 249 13.03 -18.18 -8.02
N LYS A 250 13.75 -17.84 -6.95
CA LYS A 250 15.17 -18.14 -6.69
C LYS A 250 16.14 -17.44 -7.64
N ASN A 251 16.01 -17.70 -8.94
CA ASN A 251 16.93 -17.22 -9.96
C ASN A 251 16.25 -17.22 -11.33
N ASP A 252 16.48 -16.18 -12.12
CA ASP A 252 16.05 -16.06 -13.51
C ASP A 252 17.23 -15.65 -14.40
N ARG A 253 17.07 -15.80 -15.72
CA ARG A 253 18.10 -15.45 -16.71
C ARG A 253 17.59 -14.35 -17.62
N ALA A 254 18.41 -13.33 -17.85
CA ALA A 254 18.08 -12.20 -18.74
C ALA A 254 17.63 -12.68 -20.13
N ARG A 255 18.31 -13.67 -20.72
CA ARG A 255 17.94 -14.26 -22.02
C ARG A 255 16.52 -14.83 -22.07
N ARG A 256 15.98 -15.33 -20.95
CA ARG A 256 14.60 -15.84 -20.86
C ARG A 256 13.58 -14.70 -20.72
N LEU A 257 13.96 -13.67 -19.97
CA LEU A 257 13.12 -12.53 -19.63
C LEU A 257 13.01 -11.53 -20.78
N ALA A 258 14.09 -11.30 -21.53
CA ALA A 258 14.19 -10.32 -22.61
C ALA A 258 13.05 -10.38 -23.64
N PRO A 259 12.69 -11.54 -24.26
CA PRO A 259 11.60 -11.57 -25.24
C PRO A 259 10.23 -11.25 -24.62
N ARG A 260 10.02 -11.58 -23.34
CA ARG A 260 8.77 -11.26 -22.62
C ARG A 260 8.69 -9.77 -22.32
N LEU A 261 9.79 -9.16 -21.87
CA LEU A 261 9.85 -7.72 -21.65
C LEU A 261 9.70 -6.96 -22.96
N ALA A 262 10.30 -7.42 -24.06
CA ALA A 262 10.11 -6.81 -25.37
C ALA A 262 8.63 -6.83 -25.79
N ALA A 263 7.94 -7.97 -25.60
CA ALA A 263 6.50 -8.06 -25.85
C ALA A 263 5.68 -7.12 -24.96
N VAL A 264 6.00 -7.05 -23.66
CA VAL A 264 5.34 -6.12 -22.73
C VAL A 264 5.55 -4.67 -23.15
N LEU A 265 6.78 -4.26 -23.45
CA LEU A 265 7.10 -2.89 -23.84
C LEU A 265 6.45 -2.52 -25.18
N ALA A 266 6.43 -3.44 -26.15
CA ALA A 266 5.77 -3.21 -27.44
C ALA A 266 4.26 -3.03 -27.27
N LEU A 267 3.60 -3.89 -26.49
CA LEU A 267 2.17 -3.78 -26.20
C LEU A 267 1.85 -2.50 -25.40
N ALA A 268 2.66 -2.19 -24.39
CA ALA A 268 2.49 -1.01 -23.57
C ALA A 268 2.68 0.28 -24.38
N LEU A 269 3.68 0.34 -25.26
CA LEU A 269 3.92 1.47 -26.14
C LEU A 269 2.76 1.65 -27.12
N ALA A 270 2.30 0.57 -27.77
CA ALA A 270 1.17 0.63 -28.69
C ALA A 270 -0.11 1.10 -27.99
N ALA A 271 -0.42 0.56 -26.81
CA ALA A 271 -1.59 0.97 -26.03
C ALA A 271 -1.50 2.41 -25.53
N THR A 272 -0.29 2.86 -25.14
CA THR A 272 -0.06 4.25 -24.73
C THR A 272 -0.24 5.19 -25.90
N LEU A 273 0.37 4.91 -27.05
CA LEU A 273 0.21 5.73 -28.26
C LEU A 273 -1.25 5.83 -28.68
N LEU A 274 -1.98 4.70 -28.68
CA LEU A 274 -3.41 4.69 -28.95
C LEU A 274 -4.18 5.58 -27.96
N THR A 275 -3.88 5.46 -26.66
CA THR A 275 -4.53 6.30 -25.63
C THR A 275 -4.25 7.78 -25.88
N LEU A 276 -3.02 8.15 -26.22
CA LEU A 276 -2.65 9.53 -26.52
C LEU A 276 -3.30 10.07 -27.80
N THR A 277 -3.55 9.23 -28.82
CA THR A 277 -4.30 9.64 -30.02
C THR A 277 -5.79 9.86 -29.76
N LEU A 278 -6.34 9.21 -28.74
CA LEU A 278 -7.75 9.32 -28.37
C LEU A 278 -7.99 10.42 -27.32
N ALA A 279 -6.94 10.93 -26.69
CA ALA A 279 -7.05 11.95 -25.65
C ALA A 279 -7.10 13.35 -26.28
N ASP A 280 -8.07 14.17 -25.85
CA ASP A 280 -8.21 15.56 -26.33
C ASP A 280 -6.98 16.43 -26.01
N THR A 281 -6.30 16.13 -24.90
CA THR A 281 -5.08 16.80 -24.46
C THR A 281 -4.15 15.79 -23.79
N TRP A 282 -2.85 16.09 -23.72
CA TRP A 282 -1.90 15.28 -22.96
C TRP A 282 -0.72 16.10 -22.48
N GLN A 283 -0.05 15.61 -21.45
CA GLN A 283 1.20 16.15 -20.93
C GLN A 283 2.21 15.01 -20.80
N ILE A 284 3.51 15.30 -20.84
CA ILE A 284 4.56 14.28 -20.68
C ILE A 284 4.38 13.49 -19.38
N ARG A 285 4.00 14.16 -18.29
CA ARG A 285 3.80 13.53 -16.98
C ARG A 285 2.66 12.51 -16.99
N THR A 286 1.55 12.83 -17.65
CA THR A 286 0.38 11.93 -17.75
C THR A 286 0.64 10.80 -18.74
N ALA A 287 1.35 11.07 -19.85
CA ALA A 287 1.81 10.04 -20.77
C ALA A 287 2.72 9.00 -20.08
N LEU A 288 3.64 9.43 -19.21
CA LEU A 288 4.49 8.53 -18.43
C LEU A 288 3.68 7.66 -17.46
N ALA A 289 2.66 8.22 -16.82
CA ALA A 289 1.78 7.49 -15.92
C ALA A 289 0.93 6.44 -16.66
N VAL A 290 0.35 6.82 -17.81
CA VAL A 290 -0.35 5.89 -18.71
C VAL A 290 0.60 4.77 -19.16
N PHE A 291 1.81 5.11 -19.59
CA PHE A 291 2.80 4.12 -20.02
C PHE A 291 3.16 3.13 -18.91
N ALA A 292 3.38 3.60 -17.68
CA ALA A 292 3.67 2.73 -16.54
C ALA A 292 2.49 1.78 -16.23
N ALA A 293 1.25 2.29 -16.26
CA ALA A 293 0.05 1.47 -16.06
C ALA A 293 -0.15 0.45 -17.20
N MET A 294 0.07 0.85 -18.46
CA MET A 294 -0.02 -0.04 -19.63
C MET A 294 1.08 -1.10 -19.63
N THR A 295 2.26 -0.79 -19.09
CA THR A 295 3.35 -1.76 -18.89
C THR A 295 2.91 -2.86 -17.91
N ALA A 296 2.31 -2.50 -16.79
CA ALA A 296 1.77 -3.47 -15.85
C ALA A 296 0.60 -4.29 -16.43
N ALA A 297 -0.32 -3.65 -17.17
CA ALA A 297 -1.42 -4.33 -17.84
C ALA A 297 -0.90 -5.35 -18.87
N ALA A 298 0.04 -4.94 -19.72
CA ALA A 298 0.67 -5.80 -20.72
C ALA A 298 1.40 -6.98 -20.06
N ALA A 299 2.05 -6.79 -18.91
CA ALA A 299 2.68 -7.87 -18.18
C ALA A 299 1.69 -8.91 -17.65
N ILE A 300 0.52 -8.49 -17.17
CA ILE A 300 -0.56 -9.40 -16.77
C ILE A 300 -1.05 -10.21 -17.99
N ILE A 301 -1.23 -9.55 -19.14
CA ILE A 301 -1.65 -10.22 -20.38
C ILE A 301 -0.60 -11.25 -20.82
N VAL A 302 0.69 -10.87 -20.81
CA VAL A 302 1.80 -11.76 -21.20
C VAL A 302 1.93 -12.94 -20.23
N ASP A 303 1.89 -12.73 -18.90
CA ASP A 303 1.95 -13.83 -17.91
C ASP A 303 0.76 -14.79 -18.05
N THR A 304 -0.45 -14.23 -18.23
CA THR A 304 -1.66 -15.04 -18.41
C THR A 304 -1.61 -15.85 -19.70
N THR A 305 -1.18 -15.23 -20.81
CA THR A 305 -1.03 -15.91 -22.10
C THR A 305 0.01 -17.02 -22.02
N ASP A 306 1.16 -16.77 -21.37
CA ASP A 306 2.19 -17.78 -21.14
C ASP A 306 1.63 -18.96 -20.31
N ARG A 307 0.86 -18.69 -19.25
CA ARG A 307 0.23 -19.74 -18.45
C ARG A 307 -0.71 -20.60 -19.26
N LEU A 308 -1.59 -19.99 -20.06
CA LEU A 308 -2.54 -20.70 -20.91
C LEU A 308 -1.83 -21.55 -21.97
N ARG A 309 -0.81 -20.99 -22.63
CA ARG A 309 0.01 -21.72 -23.62
C ARG A 309 0.70 -22.95 -23.01
N HIS A 310 1.16 -22.85 -21.77
CA HIS A 310 1.82 -23.96 -21.06
C HIS A 310 0.84 -24.81 -20.22
N ARG A 311 -0.48 -24.63 -20.39
CA ARG A 311 -1.53 -25.36 -19.67
C ARG A 311 -1.39 -25.31 -18.14
N LEU A 312 -0.88 -24.20 -17.61
CA LEU A 312 -0.81 -23.97 -16.17
C LEU A 312 -2.18 -23.55 -15.63
N PRO A 313 -2.62 -24.08 -14.47
CA PRO A 313 -3.96 -23.80 -13.95
C PRO A 313 -4.13 -22.33 -13.53
N ILE A 314 -5.25 -21.74 -13.93
CA ILE A 314 -5.72 -20.43 -13.44
C ILE A 314 -6.42 -20.65 -12.10
N THR A 315 -5.62 -20.67 -11.03
CA THR A 315 -6.13 -20.89 -9.67
C THR A 315 -6.90 -19.67 -9.15
N ARG A 316 -7.78 -19.87 -8.16
CA ARG A 316 -8.46 -18.75 -7.45
C ARG A 316 -7.48 -17.72 -6.90
N ALA A 317 -6.34 -18.17 -6.37
CA ALA A 317 -5.29 -17.29 -5.86
C ALA A 317 -4.64 -16.45 -6.98
N TYR A 318 -4.49 -17.00 -8.18
CA TYR A 318 -4.02 -16.25 -9.34
C TYR A 318 -5.05 -15.20 -9.76
N SER A 319 -6.32 -15.59 -9.92
CA SER A 319 -7.37 -14.65 -10.31
C SER A 319 -7.56 -13.52 -9.31
N GLY A 320 -7.54 -13.81 -8.00
CA GLY A 320 -7.64 -12.77 -6.96
C GLY A 320 -6.45 -11.82 -6.96
N MET A 321 -5.23 -12.34 -7.15
CA MET A 321 -4.05 -11.50 -7.33
C MET A 321 -4.18 -10.61 -8.58
N THR A 322 -4.58 -11.17 -9.72
CA THR A 322 -4.76 -10.40 -10.96
C THR A 322 -5.82 -9.32 -10.80
N LEU A 323 -6.96 -9.63 -10.18
CA LEU A 323 -8.03 -8.67 -9.91
C LEU A 323 -7.55 -7.51 -9.03
N ALA A 324 -6.81 -7.79 -7.96
CA ALA A 324 -6.25 -6.75 -7.09
C ALA A 324 -5.30 -5.81 -7.84
N HIS A 325 -4.43 -6.37 -8.69
CA HIS A 325 -3.50 -5.57 -9.49
C HIS A 325 -4.23 -4.76 -10.57
N LEU A 326 -5.24 -5.34 -11.24
CA LEU A 326 -6.08 -4.59 -12.19
C LEU A 326 -6.79 -3.41 -11.49
N GLY A 327 -7.29 -3.59 -10.28
CA GLY A 327 -7.84 -2.50 -9.46
C GLY A 327 -6.82 -1.39 -9.20
N TYR A 328 -5.57 -1.74 -8.93
CA TYR A 328 -4.49 -0.75 -8.79
C TYR A 328 -4.22 0.00 -10.11
N LEU A 329 -4.27 -0.68 -11.27
CA LEU A 329 -4.12 -0.02 -12.58
C LEU A 329 -5.27 0.95 -12.87
N ILE A 330 -6.50 0.54 -12.60
CA ILE A 330 -7.69 1.40 -12.75
C ILE A 330 -7.56 2.63 -11.85
N THR A 331 -7.12 2.45 -10.61
CA THR A 331 -6.88 3.56 -9.67
C THR A 331 -5.82 4.52 -10.22
N ALA A 332 -4.68 4.01 -10.70
CA ALA A 332 -3.60 4.86 -11.24
C ALA A 332 -4.03 5.63 -12.50
N LEU A 333 -4.77 4.98 -13.40
CA LEU A 333 -5.32 5.62 -14.60
C LEU A 333 -6.39 6.66 -14.23
N GLY A 334 -7.25 6.36 -13.25
CA GLY A 334 -8.24 7.30 -12.72
C GLY A 334 -7.59 8.56 -12.15
N ILE A 335 -6.57 8.40 -11.28
CA ILE A 335 -5.79 9.52 -10.74
C ILE A 335 -5.16 10.36 -11.86
N THR A 336 -4.59 9.68 -12.87
CA THR A 336 -3.95 10.35 -14.02
C THR A 336 -4.97 11.14 -14.84
N ALA A 337 -6.15 10.57 -15.09
CA ALA A 337 -7.23 11.21 -15.82
C ALA A 337 -7.78 12.42 -15.04
N THR A 338 -8.07 12.24 -13.74
CA THR A 338 -8.50 13.36 -12.88
C THR A 338 -7.47 14.49 -12.91
N GLY A 339 -6.18 14.20 -12.72
CA GLY A 339 -5.15 15.24 -12.75
C GLY A 339 -4.91 15.92 -14.11
N LEU A 340 -5.37 15.32 -15.22
CA LEU A 340 -5.28 15.91 -16.56
C LEU A 340 -6.49 16.78 -16.88
N TYR A 341 -7.68 16.34 -16.47
CA TYR A 341 -8.97 16.94 -16.87
C TYR A 341 -9.62 17.77 -15.76
N SER A 342 -9.11 17.75 -14.53
CA SER A 342 -9.56 18.63 -13.46
C SER A 342 -9.12 20.07 -13.77
N ASN A 343 -10.08 20.90 -14.21
CA ASN A 343 -9.89 22.34 -14.26
C ASN A 343 -10.06 22.90 -12.85
N GLU A 344 -8.96 23.10 -12.12
CA GLU A 344 -8.96 23.99 -10.95
C GLU A 344 -9.01 25.44 -11.47
N GLN A 345 -10.21 25.95 -11.75
CA GLN A 345 -10.42 27.40 -11.82
C GLN A 345 -10.50 27.91 -10.38
N ASP A 346 -9.38 28.45 -9.90
CA ASP A 346 -9.33 29.24 -8.67
C ASP A 346 -10.22 30.47 -8.85
N HIS A 347 -11.50 30.35 -8.49
CA HIS A 347 -12.40 31.49 -8.33
C HIS A 347 -12.13 32.15 -6.98
N SER A 348 -10.91 32.66 -6.78
CA SER A 348 -10.67 33.64 -5.73
C SER A 348 -11.17 35.00 -6.23
N LEU A 349 -12.36 35.40 -5.74
CA LEU A 349 -12.88 36.76 -5.85
C LEU A 349 -12.25 37.66 -4.79
#